data_AF-A0A364MAP3-F1
#
_entry.id   AF-A0A364MAP3-F1
#
_cell.length_a   1.000
_cell.length_b   1.000
_cell.length_c   1.000
_cell.angle_alpha   90.00
_cell.angle_beta   90.00
_cell.angle_gamma   90.00
#
_symmetry.space_group_name_H-M   'P 1'
#
loop_
_entity.id
_entity.type
_entity.pdbx_description
1 polymer ?
#
loop_
_entity_poly.entity_id
_entity_poly.type
_entity_poly.pdbx_seq_one_letter_code
_entity_poly.pdbx_strand_id
1 'polypeptide(L)'
;MSTTTTEIQEIAEATHESFTIKDLVDFSGRTYGDWRDEFHRNGCVVLKNVISPERAKYYADKQIEWLKNFELGFDENDESTWTAEHLPVSFKGGMYFAYGSTHEKSVWEARTEPAIIEIFEKLWETKELLCSFDGINISLPRRKDLNWSPWPHCDQNPNRKGMQAVQGLINFAPNGPKDGGLMLMKGSAKLFDEFFAQKRDQYDHEDAPPPELKYMDLFLFHEKDVKWFEERGCELIKVNLEPGDFVLWDSRTMHYACFPEADQIRHAQYICMTPKRFATEKALELKKTCFENYLGTTHWPHCNIRPAAEKPMRDGKVCPKDRSEPFEKPVLTDAVLKLAGVKPY
;
A
#
# COMPACT_ATOMS: atom_id res chain seq x y z
N MET A 1 0.47 -17.71 24.10
CA MET A 1 -0.95 -17.50 24.44
C MET A 1 -1.56 -16.79 23.24
N SER A 2 -2.72 -17.21 22.75
CA SER A 2 -3.35 -16.55 21.60
C SER A 2 -3.92 -15.21 22.08
N THR A 3 -3.31 -14.10 21.67
CA THR A 3 -3.85 -12.75 21.92
C THR A 3 -5.23 -12.64 21.29
N THR A 4 -6.21 -12.15 22.03
CA THR A 4 -7.58 -12.02 21.53
C THR A 4 -7.71 -10.82 20.57
N THR A 5 -8.69 -10.84 19.67
CA THR A 5 -8.94 -9.74 18.72
C THR A 5 -9.14 -8.39 19.43
N THR A 6 -9.74 -8.40 20.63
CA THR A 6 -9.95 -7.22 21.47
C THR A 6 -8.63 -6.66 22.00
N GLU A 7 -7.74 -7.50 22.52
CA GLU A 7 -6.41 -7.07 22.99
C GLU A 7 -5.56 -6.49 21.85
N ILE A 8 -5.65 -7.07 20.64
CA ILE A 8 -4.95 -6.55 19.45
C ILE A 8 -5.46 -5.16 19.06
N GLN A 9 -6.78 -4.92 19.16
CA GLN A 9 -7.38 -3.61 18.89
C GLN A 9 -6.99 -2.57 19.94
N GLU A 10 -6.98 -2.92 21.23
CA GLU A 10 -6.54 -2.02 22.31
C GLU A 10 -5.07 -1.60 22.14
N ILE A 11 -4.19 -2.52 21.75
CA ILE A 11 -2.79 -2.20 21.45
C ILE A 11 -2.68 -1.30 20.21
N ALA A 12 -3.49 -1.55 19.17
CA ALA A 12 -3.53 -0.73 17.96
C ALA A 12 -3.91 0.73 18.28
N GLU A 13 -4.97 0.94 19.08
CA GLU A 13 -5.38 2.27 19.54
C GLU A 13 -4.25 2.97 20.32
N ALA A 14 -3.49 2.24 21.13
CA ALA A 14 -2.34 2.82 21.83
C ALA A 14 -1.18 3.23 20.91
N THR A 15 -1.13 2.73 19.66
CA THR A 15 -0.16 3.23 18.65
C THR A 15 -0.62 4.52 17.97
N HIS A 16 -1.92 4.84 18.05
CA HIS A 16 -2.50 6.07 17.50
C HIS A 16 -2.04 7.32 18.27
N GLU A 17 -1.61 7.18 19.52
CA GLU A 17 -1.14 8.29 20.36
C GLU A 17 0.20 8.91 19.89
N SER A 18 0.87 8.32 18.91
CA SER A 18 2.16 8.80 18.40
C SER A 18 2.05 9.83 17.27
N PHE A 19 1.24 10.88 17.43
CA PHE A 19 1.42 12.06 16.60
C PHE A 19 2.75 12.72 16.95
N THR A 20 3.76 12.52 16.12
CA THR A 20 4.90 13.41 16.13
C THR A 20 4.54 14.62 15.25
N ILE A 21 4.23 15.75 15.89
CA ILE A 21 4.12 17.06 15.21
C ILE A 21 5.50 17.53 14.72
N LYS A 22 6.57 16.83 15.15
CA LYS A 22 7.93 17.08 14.71
C LYS A 22 8.15 16.45 13.35
N ASP A 23 8.83 17.19 12.49
CA ASP A 23 9.45 16.60 11.32
C ASP A 23 10.47 15.55 11.77
N LEU A 24 10.33 14.31 11.29
CA LEU A 24 11.19 13.19 11.66
C LEU A 24 12.53 13.23 10.93
N VAL A 25 12.55 13.87 9.75
CA VAL A 25 13.73 14.03 8.90
C VAL A 25 13.62 15.32 8.10
N ASP A 26 14.51 16.28 8.40
CA ASP A 26 14.64 17.47 7.59
C ASP A 26 15.44 17.16 6.31
N PHE A 27 14.74 17.16 5.17
CA PHE A 27 15.33 17.00 3.84
C PHE A 27 15.71 18.34 3.17
N SER A 28 15.50 19.47 3.84
CA SER A 28 15.77 20.79 3.27
C SER A 28 17.26 21.00 2.94
N GLY A 29 17.52 21.68 1.83
CA GLY A 29 18.88 21.99 1.36
C GLY A 29 19.69 20.79 0.85
N ARG A 30 19.11 19.58 0.82
CA ARG A 30 19.80 18.39 0.30
C ARG A 30 19.77 18.35 -1.23
N THR A 31 20.82 17.81 -1.81
CA THR A 31 20.93 17.50 -3.23
C THR A 31 21.69 16.19 -3.36
N TYR A 32 21.09 15.23 -4.06
CA TYR A 32 21.57 13.85 -4.09
C TYR A 32 22.32 13.50 -5.37
N GLY A 33 22.01 14.18 -6.48
CA GLY A 33 22.55 13.84 -7.81
C GLY A 33 21.96 12.56 -8.39
N ASP A 34 20.81 12.10 -7.87
CA ASP A 34 20.11 10.89 -8.31
C ASP A 34 18.58 11.05 -8.28
N TRP A 35 17.84 9.95 -8.38
CA TRP A 35 16.38 9.91 -8.43
C TRP A 35 15.70 10.59 -7.22
N ARG A 36 16.38 10.71 -6.07
CA ARG A 36 15.83 11.38 -4.88
C ARG A 36 15.56 12.86 -5.13
N ASP A 37 16.35 13.52 -5.98
CA ASP A 37 16.11 14.91 -6.35
C ASP A 37 14.80 15.07 -7.13
N GLU A 38 14.48 14.12 -8.01
CA GLU A 38 13.19 14.09 -8.71
C GLU A 38 12.05 13.78 -7.74
N PHE A 39 12.22 12.78 -6.88
CA PHE A 39 11.24 12.40 -5.88
C PHE A 39 10.88 13.57 -4.96
N HIS A 40 11.86 14.24 -4.35
CA HIS A 40 11.59 15.40 -3.48
C HIS A 40 11.04 16.61 -4.26
N ARG A 41 11.35 16.73 -5.55
CA ARG A 41 10.79 17.79 -6.39
C ARG A 41 9.33 17.53 -6.75
N ASN A 42 8.95 16.30 -7.02
CA ASN A 42 7.65 15.94 -7.58
C ASN A 42 6.69 15.33 -6.56
N GLY A 43 7.18 14.87 -5.40
CA GLY A 43 6.44 14.03 -4.46
C GLY A 43 6.36 12.56 -4.89
N CYS A 44 6.92 12.20 -6.05
CA CYS A 44 6.92 10.84 -6.58
C CYS A 44 8.03 10.62 -7.61
N VAL A 45 8.37 9.35 -7.86
CA VAL A 45 9.35 8.95 -8.89
C VAL A 45 9.05 7.52 -9.37
N VAL A 46 9.36 7.24 -10.64
CA VAL A 46 9.38 5.88 -11.19
C VAL A 46 10.83 5.42 -11.36
N LEU A 47 11.15 4.29 -10.77
CA LEU A 47 12.44 3.63 -10.85
C LEU A 47 12.30 2.45 -11.81
N LYS A 48 13.05 2.50 -12.91
CA LYS A 48 12.93 1.52 -13.99
C LYS A 48 13.74 0.27 -13.70
N ASN A 49 13.21 -0.90 -14.06
CA ASN A 49 13.93 -2.19 -14.02
C ASN A 49 14.61 -2.47 -12.65
N VAL A 50 13.85 -2.29 -11.56
CA VAL A 50 14.31 -2.54 -10.19
C VAL A 50 14.48 -4.05 -9.95
N ILE A 51 13.59 -4.85 -10.52
CA ILE A 51 13.76 -6.30 -10.66
C ILE A 51 13.70 -6.68 -12.14
N SER A 52 14.25 -7.84 -12.49
CA SER A 52 14.23 -8.29 -13.89
C SER A 52 12.82 -8.68 -14.35
N PRO A 53 12.53 -8.65 -15.66
CA PRO A 53 11.26 -9.12 -16.19
C PRO A 53 10.92 -10.56 -15.81
N GLU A 54 11.91 -11.45 -15.65
CA GLU A 54 11.72 -12.83 -15.23
C GLU A 54 11.27 -12.92 -13.76
N ARG A 55 11.84 -12.08 -12.89
CA ARG A 55 11.41 -11.95 -11.49
C ARG A 55 10.00 -11.37 -11.41
N ALA A 56 9.72 -10.32 -12.17
CA ALA A 56 8.38 -9.75 -12.29
C ALA A 56 7.35 -10.80 -12.73
N LYS A 57 7.66 -11.58 -13.78
CA LYS A 57 6.80 -12.67 -14.24
C LYS A 57 6.58 -13.72 -13.15
N TYR A 58 7.62 -14.13 -12.43
CA TYR A 58 7.49 -15.08 -11.32
C TYR A 58 6.46 -14.62 -10.28
N TYR A 59 6.47 -13.33 -9.91
CA TYR A 59 5.49 -12.78 -8.96
C TYR A 59 4.08 -12.71 -9.53
N ALA A 60 3.93 -12.33 -10.81
CA ALA A 60 2.63 -12.36 -11.49
C ALA A 60 2.05 -13.79 -11.54
N ASP A 61 2.87 -14.78 -11.88
CA ASP A 61 2.46 -16.19 -11.91
C ASP A 61 2.01 -16.66 -10.51
N LYS A 62 2.76 -16.28 -9.46
CA LYS A 62 2.40 -16.58 -8.07
C LYS A 62 1.10 -15.93 -7.62
N GLN A 63 0.79 -14.74 -8.12
CA GLN A 63 -0.49 -14.07 -7.86
C GLN A 63 -1.67 -14.82 -8.51
N ILE A 64 -1.51 -15.31 -9.75
CA ILE A 64 -2.51 -16.14 -10.41
C ILE A 64 -2.70 -17.49 -9.69
N GLU A 65 -1.60 -18.15 -9.32
CA GLU A 65 -1.63 -19.39 -8.53
C GLU A 65 -2.40 -19.18 -7.21
N TRP A 66 -2.13 -18.07 -6.52
CA TRP A 66 -2.83 -17.72 -5.29
C TRP A 66 -4.35 -17.57 -5.48
N LEU A 67 -4.82 -16.93 -6.56
CA LEU A 67 -6.25 -16.85 -6.88
C LEU A 67 -6.86 -18.24 -7.12
N LYS A 68 -6.16 -19.11 -7.85
CA LYS A 68 -6.62 -20.48 -8.16
C LYS A 68 -6.75 -21.36 -6.92
N ASN A 69 -5.89 -21.19 -5.92
CA ASN A 69 -5.91 -21.99 -4.69
C ASN A 69 -7.20 -21.84 -3.87
N PHE A 70 -8.03 -20.84 -4.15
CA PHE A 70 -9.35 -20.72 -3.52
C PHE A 70 -10.37 -21.73 -4.05
N GLU A 71 -10.10 -22.40 -5.18
CA GLU A 71 -10.97 -23.39 -5.80
C GLU A 71 -12.39 -22.85 -6.01
N LEU A 72 -12.48 -21.61 -6.47
CA LEU A 72 -13.73 -20.91 -6.78
C LEU A 72 -14.07 -20.96 -8.28
N GLY A 73 -13.26 -21.65 -9.09
CA GLY A 73 -13.46 -21.77 -10.54
C GLY A 73 -12.90 -20.61 -11.37
N PHE A 74 -12.02 -19.78 -10.81
CA PHE A 74 -11.30 -18.74 -11.56
C PHE A 74 -10.39 -19.32 -12.64
N ASP A 75 -10.44 -18.72 -13.84
CA ASP A 75 -9.52 -18.94 -14.95
C ASP A 75 -9.12 -17.57 -15.56
N GLU A 76 -7.82 -17.28 -15.56
CA GLU A 76 -7.23 -16.06 -16.13
C GLU A 76 -7.40 -15.95 -17.65
N ASN A 77 -7.84 -17.00 -18.33
CA ASN A 77 -8.09 -17.02 -19.77
C ASN A 77 -9.59 -17.03 -20.11
N ASP A 78 -10.48 -17.05 -19.12
CA ASP A 78 -11.93 -17.02 -19.29
C ASP A 78 -12.57 -15.86 -18.51
N GLU A 79 -12.86 -14.77 -19.23
CA GLU A 79 -13.50 -13.57 -18.68
C GLU A 79 -14.86 -13.84 -18.02
N SER A 80 -15.56 -14.93 -18.38
CA SER A 80 -16.81 -15.31 -17.72
C SER A 80 -16.62 -15.69 -16.25
N THR A 81 -15.40 -16.06 -15.86
CA THR A 81 -15.01 -16.36 -14.48
C THR A 81 -14.50 -15.13 -13.72
N TRP A 82 -14.45 -13.94 -14.33
CA TRP A 82 -13.92 -12.73 -13.67
C TRP A 82 -15.01 -12.02 -12.88
N THR A 83 -15.60 -12.74 -11.92
CA THR A 83 -16.71 -12.25 -11.09
C THR A 83 -16.46 -12.56 -9.62
N ALA A 84 -17.19 -11.89 -8.74
CA ALA A 84 -17.10 -12.05 -7.30
C ALA A 84 -17.37 -13.50 -6.87
N GLU A 85 -18.20 -14.24 -7.62
CA GLU A 85 -18.47 -15.66 -7.39
C GLU A 85 -17.19 -16.51 -7.47
N HIS A 86 -16.35 -16.24 -8.46
CA HIS A 86 -15.16 -17.04 -8.77
C HIS A 86 -13.87 -16.52 -8.12
N LEU A 87 -13.91 -15.37 -7.46
CA LEU A 87 -12.72 -14.71 -6.90
C LEU A 87 -12.82 -14.57 -5.38
N PRO A 88 -11.69 -14.61 -4.64
CA PRO A 88 -11.70 -14.19 -3.24
C PRO A 88 -12.18 -12.73 -3.09
N VAL A 89 -12.71 -12.39 -1.91
CA VAL A 89 -13.21 -11.05 -1.64
C VAL A 89 -12.04 -10.06 -1.72
N SER A 90 -12.21 -8.99 -2.48
CA SER A 90 -11.23 -7.92 -2.61
C SER A 90 -11.88 -6.56 -2.38
N PHE A 91 -11.07 -5.61 -1.95
CA PHE A 91 -11.46 -4.21 -1.98
C PHE A 91 -11.29 -3.67 -3.40
N LYS A 92 -12.28 -2.89 -3.88
CA LYS A 92 -12.29 -2.25 -5.21
C LYS A 92 -11.95 -3.20 -6.38
N GLY A 93 -12.32 -4.48 -6.24
CA GLY A 93 -12.21 -5.45 -7.32
C GLY A 93 -10.81 -5.93 -7.68
N GLY A 94 -9.83 -5.72 -6.79
CA GLY A 94 -8.51 -6.33 -6.97
C GLY A 94 -7.48 -6.08 -5.87
N MET A 95 -7.78 -5.27 -4.85
CA MET A 95 -6.88 -5.12 -3.70
C MET A 95 -7.18 -6.20 -2.66
N TYR A 96 -6.18 -7.02 -2.35
CA TYR A 96 -6.27 -8.13 -1.41
C TYR A 96 -5.42 -7.86 -0.18
N PHE A 97 -6.09 -7.77 0.98
CA PHE A 97 -5.48 -7.57 2.30
C PHE A 97 -5.79 -8.71 3.28
N ALA A 98 -6.83 -9.51 2.98
CA ALA A 98 -7.31 -10.61 3.81
C ALA A 98 -6.65 -11.94 3.46
N TYR A 99 -7.13 -13.03 4.06
CA TYR A 99 -6.72 -14.41 3.73
C TYR A 99 -5.22 -14.71 3.95
N GLY A 100 -4.56 -13.97 4.83
CA GLY A 100 -3.10 -14.07 5.02
C GLY A 100 -2.28 -13.60 3.80
N SER A 101 -2.92 -12.98 2.79
CA SER A 101 -2.27 -12.58 1.52
C SER A 101 -1.03 -11.72 1.73
N THR A 102 -1.06 -10.82 2.72
CA THR A 102 0.04 -9.93 3.07
C THR A 102 1.27 -10.65 3.62
N HIS A 103 1.17 -11.94 3.94
CA HIS A 103 2.25 -12.78 4.44
C HIS A 103 2.54 -14.01 3.56
N GLU A 104 1.98 -14.09 2.36
CA GLU A 104 2.37 -15.13 1.40
C GLU A 104 3.88 -15.09 1.14
N LYS A 105 4.46 -16.26 0.89
CA LYS A 105 5.89 -16.40 0.62
C LYS A 105 6.38 -15.47 -0.48
N SER A 106 5.66 -15.41 -1.61
CA SER A 106 5.99 -14.53 -2.75
C SER A 106 5.93 -13.04 -2.38
N VAL A 107 5.02 -12.65 -1.50
CA VAL A 107 4.89 -11.28 -1.00
C VAL A 107 6.09 -10.88 -0.16
N TRP A 108 6.58 -11.78 0.70
CA TRP A 108 7.82 -11.56 1.46
C TRP A 108 9.07 -11.57 0.57
N GLU A 109 9.14 -12.48 -0.40
CA GLU A 109 10.24 -12.50 -1.38
C GLU A 109 10.36 -11.15 -2.07
N ALA A 110 9.25 -10.55 -2.54
CA ALA A 110 9.25 -9.23 -3.20
C ALA A 110 9.70 -8.09 -2.27
N ARG A 111 9.25 -8.08 -1.01
CA ARG A 111 9.72 -7.11 0.00
C ARG A 111 11.22 -7.22 0.26
N THR A 112 11.78 -8.42 0.13
CA THR A 112 13.18 -8.70 0.40
C THR A 112 14.08 -8.70 -0.84
N GLU A 113 13.56 -8.29 -2.00
CA GLU A 113 14.41 -8.07 -3.17
C GLU A 113 15.50 -7.04 -2.82
N PRO A 114 16.80 -7.34 -3.03
CA PRO A 114 17.88 -6.45 -2.60
C PRO A 114 17.76 -5.03 -3.11
N ALA A 115 17.34 -4.86 -4.37
CA ALA A 115 17.15 -3.56 -4.99
C ALA A 115 16.01 -2.76 -4.34
N ILE A 116 14.93 -3.42 -3.90
CA ILE A 116 13.81 -2.77 -3.19
C ILE A 116 14.28 -2.26 -1.83
N ILE A 117 14.99 -3.08 -1.06
CA ILE A 117 15.54 -2.67 0.23
C ILE A 117 16.50 -1.48 0.02
N GLU A 118 17.44 -1.58 -0.92
CA GLU A 118 18.43 -0.53 -1.19
C GLU A 118 17.78 0.83 -1.53
N ILE A 119 16.66 0.81 -2.26
CA ILE A 119 15.90 2.02 -2.58
C ILE A 119 15.43 2.73 -1.31
N PHE A 120 14.82 2.00 -0.37
CA PHE A 120 14.38 2.58 0.89
C PHE A 120 15.55 2.95 1.81
N GLU A 121 16.65 2.19 1.79
CA GLU A 121 17.85 2.53 2.55
C GLU A 121 18.48 3.85 2.07
N LYS A 122 18.50 4.07 0.74
CA LYS A 122 18.95 5.33 0.12
C LYS A 122 18.00 6.48 0.41
N LEU A 123 16.70 6.23 0.34
CA LEU A 123 15.67 7.24 0.63
C LEU A 123 15.79 7.77 2.05
N TRP A 124 15.92 6.85 3.01
CA TRP A 124 15.90 7.16 4.43
C TRP A 124 17.27 7.30 5.08
N GLU A 125 18.34 7.08 4.31
CA GLU A 125 19.74 7.15 4.72
C GLU A 125 20.07 6.27 5.94
N THR A 126 19.49 5.07 5.96
CA THR A 126 19.72 4.08 7.02
C THR A 126 19.54 2.66 6.49
N LYS A 127 20.27 1.71 7.07
CA LYS A 127 20.09 0.26 6.84
C LYS A 127 19.03 -0.36 7.76
N GLU A 128 18.58 0.39 8.76
CA GLU A 128 17.61 -0.09 9.76
C GLU A 128 16.18 0.29 9.36
N LEU A 129 15.47 -0.63 8.73
CA LEU A 129 14.14 -0.40 8.17
C LEU A 129 13.06 -1.29 8.81
N LEU A 130 11.81 -0.84 8.76
CA LEU A 130 10.64 -1.66 9.05
C LEU A 130 9.75 -1.63 7.82
N CYS A 131 9.16 -2.77 7.46
CA CYS A 131 8.29 -2.91 6.30
C CYS A 131 6.82 -2.99 6.74
N SER A 132 5.91 -2.35 6.00
CA SER A 132 4.46 -2.53 6.17
C SER A 132 4.04 -3.95 5.76
N PHE A 133 2.95 -4.45 6.35
CA PHE A 133 2.31 -5.70 5.93
C PHE A 133 1.13 -5.41 5.01
N ASP A 134 1.41 -4.66 3.95
CA ASP A 134 0.44 -4.19 2.97
C ASP A 134 0.04 -5.29 1.96
N GLY A 135 -1.02 -5.04 1.21
CA GLY A 135 -1.66 -5.97 0.29
C GLY A 135 -0.98 -6.14 -1.06
N ILE A 136 -1.59 -7.03 -1.85
CA ILE A 136 -1.32 -7.20 -3.27
C ILE A 136 -2.49 -6.65 -4.08
N ASN A 137 -2.23 -6.34 -5.35
CA ASN A 137 -3.28 -5.96 -6.28
C ASN A 137 -3.27 -6.88 -7.50
N ILE A 138 -4.39 -7.55 -7.71
CA ILE A 138 -4.70 -8.34 -8.90
C ILE A 138 -6.05 -7.85 -9.44
N SER A 139 -6.00 -6.87 -10.34
CA SER A 139 -7.22 -6.31 -10.95
C SER A 139 -7.43 -6.91 -12.33
N LEU A 140 -8.57 -7.60 -12.49
CA LEU A 140 -9.00 -8.15 -13.76
C LEU A 140 -9.73 -7.06 -14.56
N PRO A 141 -9.41 -6.86 -15.85
CA PRO A 141 -10.10 -5.91 -16.70
C PRO A 141 -11.56 -6.28 -16.93
N ARG A 142 -12.38 -5.30 -17.33
CA ARG A 142 -13.77 -5.50 -17.82
C ARG A 142 -14.72 -6.28 -16.90
N ARG A 143 -14.41 -6.37 -15.60
CA ARG A 143 -15.34 -6.92 -14.62
C ARG A 143 -16.66 -6.14 -14.62
N LYS A 144 -17.77 -6.85 -14.84
CA LYS A 144 -19.12 -6.28 -14.96
C LYS A 144 -19.84 -6.11 -13.63
N ASP A 145 -19.26 -6.67 -12.57
CA ASP A 145 -19.84 -6.74 -11.24
C ASP A 145 -19.18 -5.77 -10.24
N LEU A 146 -18.51 -4.73 -10.78
CA LEU A 146 -17.87 -3.70 -9.99
C LEU A 146 -18.42 -2.33 -10.35
N ASN A 147 -18.67 -1.51 -9.33
CA ASN A 147 -18.78 -0.07 -9.49
C ASN A 147 -17.45 0.58 -9.10
N TRP A 148 -17.00 1.56 -9.87
CA TRP A 148 -15.78 2.29 -9.57
C TRP A 148 -15.94 3.77 -9.90
N SER A 149 -15.52 4.61 -8.97
CA SER A 149 -15.39 6.05 -9.14
C SER A 149 -14.00 6.51 -8.66
N PRO A 150 -13.45 7.59 -9.25
CA PRO A 150 -12.26 8.25 -8.72
C PRO A 150 -12.51 8.73 -7.29
N TRP A 151 -11.51 8.57 -6.44
CA TRP A 151 -11.54 9.02 -5.05
C TRP A 151 -10.18 9.63 -4.67
N PRO A 152 -9.82 10.80 -5.22
CA PRO A 152 -8.51 11.40 -4.95
C PRO A 152 -8.30 11.59 -3.45
N HIS A 153 -7.21 11.05 -2.91
CA HIS A 153 -6.89 11.12 -1.49
C HIS A 153 -5.39 11.26 -1.24
N CYS A 154 -5.03 11.58 0.00
CA CYS A 154 -3.70 11.38 0.53
C CYS A 154 -3.80 10.62 1.84
N ASP A 155 -2.75 9.87 2.19
CA ASP A 155 -2.75 9.01 3.36
C ASP A 155 -1.80 9.47 4.47
N GLN A 156 -1.43 10.76 4.47
CA GLN A 156 -0.80 11.37 5.62
C GLN A 156 -1.78 12.33 6.29
N ASN A 157 -2.01 12.16 7.60
CA ASN A 157 -2.82 13.09 8.38
C ASN A 157 -2.20 14.51 8.34
N PRO A 158 -3.01 15.57 8.13
CA PRO A 158 -2.52 16.96 8.05
C PRO A 158 -1.88 17.49 9.35
N ASN A 159 -2.10 16.84 10.49
CA ASN A 159 -1.47 17.16 11.76
C ASN A 159 -0.01 16.66 11.84
N ARG A 160 0.42 15.75 10.94
CA ARG A 160 1.81 15.31 10.82
C ARG A 160 2.62 16.34 10.04
N LYS A 161 3.89 16.52 10.43
CA LYS A 161 4.81 17.45 9.76
C LYS A 161 5.94 16.73 9.07
N GLY A 162 6.38 17.33 7.96
CA GLY A 162 7.36 16.74 7.07
C GLY A 162 6.84 15.50 6.34
N MET A 163 7.74 14.82 5.65
CA MET A 163 7.47 13.53 5.01
C MET A 163 7.68 12.42 6.04
N GLN A 164 6.60 11.75 6.47
CA GLN A 164 6.70 10.68 7.48
C GLN A 164 6.55 9.27 6.90
N ALA A 165 5.92 9.13 5.72
CA ALA A 165 5.84 7.88 4.99
C ALA A 165 6.01 8.11 3.48
N VAL A 166 6.60 7.11 2.84
CA VAL A 166 6.72 7.01 1.39
C VAL A 166 6.22 5.66 0.99
N GLN A 167 5.09 5.66 0.30
CA GLN A 167 4.48 4.47 -0.25
C GLN A 167 5.20 4.03 -1.51
N GLY A 168 5.15 2.74 -1.78
CA GLY A 168 5.77 2.15 -2.95
C GLY A 168 4.89 1.08 -3.57
N LEU A 169 5.03 0.91 -4.88
CA LEU A 169 4.32 -0.11 -5.64
C LEU A 169 5.27 -0.72 -6.67
N ILE A 170 5.49 -2.03 -6.54
CA ILE A 170 6.23 -2.83 -7.54
C ILE A 170 5.23 -3.41 -8.53
N ASN A 171 5.55 -3.24 -9.81
CA ASN A 171 4.71 -3.66 -10.92
C ASN A 171 5.27 -4.94 -11.55
N PHE A 172 4.41 -5.91 -11.80
CA PHE A 172 4.83 -7.24 -12.26
C PHE A 172 4.43 -7.55 -13.71
N ALA A 173 3.50 -6.80 -14.29
CA ALA A 173 2.98 -6.99 -15.65
C ALA A 173 2.93 -5.66 -16.42
N PRO A 174 2.89 -5.64 -17.76
CA PRO A 174 2.77 -4.40 -18.51
C PRO A 174 1.59 -3.55 -18.02
N ASN A 175 1.84 -2.27 -17.74
CA ASN A 175 0.81 -1.35 -17.27
C ASN A 175 0.88 -0.02 -18.03
N GLY A 176 0.15 0.04 -19.14
CA GLY A 176 0.03 1.21 -19.99
C GLY A 176 -1.07 2.21 -19.55
N PRO A 177 -1.38 3.17 -20.44
CA PRO A 177 -2.33 4.26 -20.13
C PRO A 177 -3.75 3.80 -19.78
N LYS A 178 -4.17 2.62 -20.24
CA LYS A 178 -5.54 2.09 -20.09
C LYS A 178 -5.63 0.81 -19.24
N ASP A 179 -4.51 0.34 -18.71
CA ASP A 179 -4.44 -0.92 -17.95
C ASP A 179 -4.75 -0.71 -16.46
N GLY A 180 -5.41 0.40 -16.11
CA GLY A 180 -5.68 0.78 -14.73
C GLY A 180 -4.39 1.02 -13.94
N GLY A 181 -4.48 1.11 -12.62
CA GLY A 181 -3.33 1.30 -11.74
C GLY A 181 -3.30 2.66 -11.07
N LEU A 182 -2.12 3.24 -10.88
CA LEU A 182 -1.96 4.38 -9.98
C LEU A 182 -2.09 5.73 -10.72
N MET A 183 -2.95 6.60 -10.21
CA MET A 183 -3.01 8.01 -10.54
C MET A 183 -2.27 8.80 -9.46
N LEU A 184 -1.38 9.72 -9.85
CA LEU A 184 -0.62 10.58 -8.94
C LEU A 184 -0.71 12.04 -9.38
N MET A 185 -0.92 12.95 -8.43
CA MET A 185 -0.83 14.38 -8.70
C MET A 185 0.57 14.89 -8.39
N LYS A 186 1.42 14.93 -9.42
CA LYS A 186 2.80 15.44 -9.32
C LYS A 186 2.81 16.87 -8.78
N GLY A 187 3.65 17.11 -7.79
CA GLY A 187 3.83 18.41 -7.14
C GLY A 187 2.93 18.64 -5.92
N SER A 188 1.85 17.87 -5.74
CA SER A 188 0.85 18.12 -4.68
C SER A 188 1.42 18.04 -3.26
N ALA A 189 2.37 17.13 -2.99
CA ALA A 189 2.98 16.98 -1.67
C ALA A 189 3.67 18.26 -1.15
N LYS A 190 4.20 19.11 -2.05
CA LYS A 190 4.84 20.38 -1.66
C LYS A 190 3.83 21.43 -1.18
N LEU A 191 2.60 21.34 -1.67
CA LEU A 191 1.51 22.25 -1.34
C LEU A 191 0.67 21.72 -0.16
N PHE A 192 1.02 20.58 0.42
CA PHE A 192 0.26 19.93 1.49
C PHE A 192 0.05 20.85 2.70
N ASP A 193 1.11 21.44 3.26
CA ASP A 193 0.99 22.35 4.41
C ASP A 193 0.23 23.65 4.04
N GLU A 194 0.39 24.18 2.83
CA GLU A 194 -0.37 25.35 2.35
C GLU A 194 -1.87 25.02 2.25
N PHE A 195 -2.19 23.87 1.65
CA PHE A 195 -3.56 23.43 1.45
C PHE A 195 -4.30 23.26 2.79
N PHE A 196 -3.65 22.67 3.79
CA PHE A 196 -4.18 22.44 5.14
C PHE A 196 -3.92 23.57 6.14
N ALA A 197 -3.37 24.72 5.71
CA ALA A 197 -3.24 25.91 6.56
C ALA A 197 -4.61 26.49 6.97
N GLN A 198 -5.66 26.13 6.23
CA GLN A 198 -7.06 26.43 6.55
C GLN A 198 -7.81 25.14 6.85
N LYS A 199 -8.86 25.23 7.67
CA LYS A 199 -9.74 24.09 7.92
C LYS A 199 -10.36 23.60 6.60
N ARG A 200 -10.29 22.30 6.37
CA ARG A 200 -10.88 21.62 5.21
C ARG A 200 -11.88 20.58 5.71
N ASP A 201 -12.93 20.39 4.92
CA ASP A 201 -13.85 19.28 5.09
C ASP A 201 -13.49 18.20 4.07
N GLN A 202 -13.61 16.95 4.48
CA GLN A 202 -13.32 15.78 3.66
C GLN A 202 -14.50 15.46 2.75
N TYR A 203 -14.23 15.00 1.52
CA TYR A 203 -15.29 14.56 0.62
C TYR A 203 -16.00 13.30 1.15
N ASP A 204 -17.33 13.33 1.16
CA ASP A 204 -18.19 12.20 1.52
C ASP A 204 -18.33 11.26 0.31
N HIS A 205 -17.43 10.28 0.24
CA HIS A 205 -17.37 9.28 -0.82
C HIS A 205 -18.01 7.97 -0.35
N GLU A 206 -18.71 7.24 -1.22
CA GLU A 206 -19.40 5.98 -0.84
C GLU A 206 -18.47 4.91 -0.27
N ASP A 207 -17.23 4.83 -0.78
CA ASP A 207 -16.17 3.96 -0.23
C ASP A 207 -15.33 4.57 0.88
N ALA A 208 -15.68 5.75 1.39
CA ALA A 208 -15.05 6.26 2.60
C ALA A 208 -15.31 5.27 3.75
N PRO A 209 -14.31 5.00 4.60
CA PRO A 209 -14.54 4.17 5.77
C PRO A 209 -15.60 4.83 6.67
N PRO A 210 -16.47 4.04 7.33
CA PRO A 210 -17.46 4.57 8.26
C PRO A 210 -16.85 5.55 9.27
N PRO A 211 -17.52 6.68 9.59
CA PRO A 211 -16.99 7.70 10.50
C PRO A 211 -16.52 7.15 11.86
N GLU A 212 -17.20 6.12 12.37
CA GLU A 212 -16.85 5.38 13.59
C GLU A 212 -15.48 4.70 13.55
N LEU A 213 -14.96 4.35 12.37
CA LEU A 213 -13.64 3.71 12.23
C LEU A 213 -12.47 4.69 12.36
N LYS A 214 -12.74 6.01 12.47
CA LYS A 214 -11.75 7.08 12.69
C LYS A 214 -10.43 6.85 11.94
N TYR A 215 -10.51 6.65 10.61
CA TYR A 215 -9.31 6.47 9.80
C TYR A 215 -8.46 7.75 9.86
N MET A 216 -7.37 7.69 10.61
CA MET A 216 -6.59 8.88 10.96
C MET A 216 -5.77 9.40 9.79
N ASP A 217 -5.25 8.52 8.96
CA ASP A 217 -4.30 8.84 7.89
C ASP A 217 -4.98 8.67 6.52
N LEU A 218 -6.10 9.39 6.32
CA LEU A 218 -6.84 9.48 5.06
C LEU A 218 -7.50 10.85 4.95
N PHE A 219 -7.30 11.56 3.85
CA PHE A 219 -8.09 12.74 3.48
C PHE A 219 -8.54 12.62 2.03
N LEU A 220 -9.87 12.60 1.81
CA LEU A 220 -10.51 12.59 0.49
C LEU A 220 -10.73 14.02 0.00
N PHE A 221 -10.21 14.31 -1.19
CA PHE A 221 -10.30 15.61 -1.84
C PHE A 221 -11.60 15.76 -2.64
N HIS A 222 -12.18 16.96 -2.62
CA HIS A 222 -13.23 17.31 -3.56
C HIS A 222 -12.64 17.65 -4.94
N GLU A 223 -13.48 17.63 -5.98
CA GLU A 223 -13.08 18.08 -7.33
C GLU A 223 -12.53 19.53 -7.33
N LYS A 224 -13.10 20.42 -6.49
CA LYS A 224 -12.60 21.80 -6.32
C LYS A 224 -11.17 21.84 -5.74
N ASP A 225 -10.81 20.86 -4.92
CA ASP A 225 -9.48 20.78 -4.31
C ASP A 225 -8.48 20.28 -5.36
N VAL A 226 -8.88 19.30 -6.19
CA VAL A 226 -8.07 18.87 -7.36
C VAL A 226 -7.73 20.07 -8.25
N LYS A 227 -8.74 20.88 -8.63
CA LYS A 227 -8.53 22.11 -9.43
C LYS A 227 -7.60 23.11 -8.75
N TRP A 228 -7.69 23.26 -7.43
CA TRP A 228 -6.82 24.15 -6.66
C TRP A 228 -5.33 23.79 -6.80
N PHE A 229 -5.00 22.49 -6.86
CA PHE A 229 -3.64 22.01 -7.11
C PHE A 229 -3.24 22.18 -8.58
N GLU A 230 -4.14 21.92 -9.53
CA GLU A 230 -3.89 22.12 -10.97
C GLU A 230 -3.58 23.59 -11.31
N GLU A 231 -4.34 24.53 -10.75
CA GLU A 231 -4.11 25.98 -10.87
C GLU A 231 -2.75 26.43 -10.31
N ARG A 232 -2.12 25.61 -9.46
CA ARG A 232 -0.78 25.83 -8.89
C ARG A 232 0.31 25.00 -9.57
N GLY A 233 0.00 24.47 -10.76
CA GLY A 233 0.96 23.77 -11.61
C GLY A 233 1.20 22.31 -11.21
N CYS A 234 0.34 21.72 -10.37
CA CYS A 234 0.35 20.27 -10.16
C CYS A 234 -0.32 19.57 -11.35
N GLU A 235 0.12 18.35 -11.63
CA GLU A 235 -0.33 17.58 -12.80
C GLU A 235 -0.82 16.21 -12.33
N LEU A 236 -2.10 15.90 -12.58
CA LEU A 236 -2.63 14.56 -12.36
C LEU A 236 -2.22 13.64 -13.51
N ILE A 237 -1.42 12.63 -13.21
CA ILE A 237 -0.87 11.70 -14.20
C ILE A 237 -1.30 10.26 -13.93
N LYS A 238 -1.48 9.51 -15.01
CA LYS A 238 -1.52 8.05 -14.97
C LYS A 238 -0.09 7.52 -15.00
N VAL A 239 0.31 6.79 -13.95
CA VAL A 239 1.62 6.17 -13.89
C VAL A 239 1.62 4.92 -14.77
N ASN A 240 2.48 4.90 -15.79
CA ASN A 240 2.71 3.71 -16.62
C ASN A 240 3.99 3.02 -16.19
N LEU A 241 3.94 1.69 -16.10
CA LEU A 241 4.99 0.86 -15.55
C LEU A 241 5.22 -0.36 -16.43
N GLU A 242 6.48 -0.69 -16.65
CA GLU A 242 6.90 -1.97 -17.23
C GLU A 242 7.05 -3.02 -16.13
N PRO A 243 7.04 -4.32 -16.48
CA PRO A 243 7.37 -5.38 -15.53
C PRO A 243 8.72 -5.13 -14.85
N GLY A 244 8.70 -5.07 -13.52
CA GLY A 244 9.89 -4.85 -12.69
C GLY A 244 10.20 -3.40 -12.35
N ASP A 245 9.40 -2.45 -12.82
CA ASP A 245 9.46 -1.06 -12.37
C ASP A 245 8.88 -0.89 -10.95
N PHE A 246 9.42 0.08 -10.21
CA PHE A 246 8.95 0.46 -8.88
C PHE A 246 8.59 1.95 -8.87
N VAL A 247 7.38 2.28 -8.44
CA VAL A 247 6.99 3.69 -8.20
C VAL A 247 7.01 3.98 -6.70
N LEU A 248 7.54 5.14 -6.33
CA LEU A 248 7.49 5.69 -4.98
C LEU A 248 6.71 7.00 -4.97
N TRP A 249 5.92 7.23 -3.92
CA TRP A 249 5.29 8.52 -3.67
C TRP A 249 5.24 8.85 -2.18
N ASP A 250 5.47 10.11 -1.85
CA ASP A 250 5.23 10.68 -0.54
C ASP A 250 3.75 10.50 -0.17
N SER A 251 3.43 10.03 1.05
CA SER A 251 2.04 9.82 1.50
C SER A 251 1.19 11.11 1.48
N ARG A 252 1.81 12.30 1.39
CA ARG A 252 1.14 13.59 1.18
C ARG A 252 0.70 13.83 -0.26
N THR A 253 1.24 13.10 -1.23
CA THR A 253 0.90 13.23 -2.65
C THR A 253 -0.54 12.77 -2.87
N MET A 254 -1.36 13.60 -3.50
CA MET A 254 -2.72 13.21 -3.88
C MET A 254 -2.66 12.09 -4.92
N HIS A 255 -3.42 11.03 -4.70
CA HIS A 255 -3.41 9.84 -5.53
C HIS A 255 -4.72 9.07 -5.45
N TYR A 256 -4.91 8.13 -6.37
CA TYR A 256 -5.96 7.12 -6.31
C TYR A 256 -5.67 5.99 -7.30
N ALA A 257 -6.33 4.84 -7.13
CA ALA A 257 -6.30 3.74 -8.10
C ALA A 257 -7.36 3.96 -9.19
N CYS A 258 -7.00 3.81 -10.46
CA CYS A 258 -7.92 3.73 -11.60
C CYS A 258 -8.13 2.27 -12.04
N PHE A 259 -9.34 1.97 -12.50
CA PHE A 259 -9.71 0.61 -12.92
C PHE A 259 -9.22 0.32 -14.35
N PRO A 260 -8.79 -0.92 -14.68
CA PRO A 260 -8.39 -1.28 -16.03
C PRO A 260 -9.54 -1.25 -17.05
N GLU A 261 -9.31 -0.54 -18.15
CA GLU A 261 -10.23 -0.43 -19.30
C GLU A 261 -9.81 -1.32 -20.48
N ALA A 262 -8.53 -1.67 -20.57
CA ALA A 262 -7.95 -2.48 -21.64
C ALA A 262 -7.95 -3.99 -21.29
N ASP A 263 -6.97 -4.75 -21.78
CA ASP A 263 -6.95 -6.22 -21.72
C ASP A 263 -6.01 -6.82 -20.66
N GLN A 264 -5.11 -6.01 -20.09
CA GLN A 264 -4.10 -6.53 -19.18
C GLN A 264 -4.66 -6.79 -17.78
N ILE A 265 -4.41 -7.99 -17.25
CA ILE A 265 -4.54 -8.25 -15.82
C ILE A 265 -3.45 -7.47 -15.11
N ARG A 266 -3.86 -6.65 -14.15
CA ARG A 266 -2.92 -5.88 -13.36
C ARG A 266 -2.30 -6.77 -12.29
N HIS A 267 -0.98 -6.72 -12.17
CA HIS A 267 -0.23 -7.43 -11.14
C HIS A 267 0.70 -6.46 -10.43
N ALA A 268 0.43 -6.20 -9.14
CA ALA A 268 1.26 -5.30 -8.35
C ALA A 268 1.29 -5.71 -6.86
N GLN A 269 2.26 -5.16 -6.14
CA GLN A 269 2.34 -5.27 -4.69
C GLN A 269 2.71 -3.93 -4.07
N TYR A 270 2.05 -3.59 -2.97
CA TYR A 270 2.36 -2.40 -2.18
C TYR A 270 3.49 -2.72 -1.20
N ILE A 271 4.50 -1.86 -1.17
CA ILE A 271 5.66 -1.98 -0.29
C ILE A 271 6.00 -0.60 0.24
N CYS A 272 5.91 -0.42 1.55
CA CYS A 272 6.37 0.76 2.24
C CYS A 272 7.38 0.35 3.31
N MET A 273 8.49 1.07 3.39
CA MET A 273 9.45 0.90 4.47
C MET A 273 9.78 2.24 5.10
N THR A 274 10.02 2.23 6.41
CA THR A 274 10.44 3.41 7.17
C THR A 274 11.54 3.05 8.17
N PRO A 275 12.41 3.98 8.57
CA PRO A 275 13.42 3.76 9.58
C PRO A 275 12.87 3.14 10.87
N LYS A 276 13.57 2.13 11.39
CA LYS A 276 13.26 1.53 12.70
C LYS A 276 13.23 2.58 13.81
N ARG A 277 14.08 3.61 13.73
CA ARG A 277 14.13 4.71 14.71
C ARG A 277 12.85 5.56 14.80
N PHE A 278 11.92 5.42 13.84
CA PHE A 278 10.62 6.10 13.92
C PHE A 278 9.61 5.34 14.79
N ALA A 279 9.82 4.03 15.01
CA ALA A 279 8.89 3.20 15.74
C ALA A 279 9.08 3.30 17.25
N THR A 280 7.97 3.33 17.98
CA THR A 280 7.96 3.15 19.44
C THR A 280 8.07 1.67 19.79
N GLU A 281 8.42 1.36 21.05
CA GLU A 281 8.45 -0.03 21.53
C GLU A 281 7.09 -0.72 21.39
N LYS A 282 5.99 -0.01 21.70
CA LYS A 282 4.62 -0.50 21.52
C LYS A 282 4.31 -0.83 20.05
N ALA A 283 4.74 0.02 19.12
CA ALA A 283 4.55 -0.24 17.69
C ALA A 283 5.32 -1.49 17.22
N LEU A 284 6.54 -1.70 17.74
CA LEU A 284 7.33 -2.90 17.46
C LEU A 284 6.66 -4.17 18.03
N GLU A 285 6.14 -4.10 19.25
CA GLU A 285 5.42 -5.22 19.88
C GLU A 285 4.14 -5.58 19.09
N LEU A 286 3.38 -4.58 18.65
CA LEU A 286 2.21 -4.81 17.81
C LEU A 286 2.59 -5.41 16.46
N LYS A 287 3.64 -4.91 15.79
CA LYS A 287 4.12 -5.52 14.54
C LYS A 287 4.53 -6.96 14.71
N LYS A 288 5.25 -7.27 15.79
CA LYS A 288 5.62 -8.64 16.11
C LYS A 288 4.37 -9.51 16.26
N THR A 289 3.37 -9.03 16.99
CA THR A 289 2.07 -9.71 17.16
C THR A 289 1.37 -9.93 15.82
N CYS A 290 1.29 -8.91 14.97
CA CYS A 290 0.70 -9.03 13.63
C CYS A 290 1.44 -10.06 12.79
N PHE A 291 2.77 -10.05 12.80
CA PHE A 291 3.59 -10.98 12.03
C PHE A 291 3.39 -12.44 12.50
N GLU A 292 3.39 -12.68 13.82
CA GLU A 292 3.19 -14.01 14.40
C GLU A 292 1.80 -14.58 14.13
N ASN A 293 0.81 -13.71 13.86
CA ASN A 293 -0.58 -14.08 13.57
C ASN A 293 -0.98 -13.87 12.10
N TYR A 294 -0.02 -13.60 11.20
CA TYR A 294 -0.25 -13.33 9.77
C TYR A 294 -1.29 -12.23 9.47
N LEU A 295 -1.37 -11.22 10.34
CA LEU A 295 -2.26 -10.08 10.17
C LEU A 295 -1.58 -9.00 9.33
N GLY A 296 -2.24 -8.60 8.24
CA GLY A 296 -1.87 -7.41 7.48
C GLY A 296 -1.93 -6.13 8.32
N THR A 297 -1.31 -5.08 7.80
CA THR A 297 -1.33 -3.73 8.39
C THR A 297 -1.63 -2.70 7.31
N THR A 298 -1.80 -1.44 7.70
CA THR A 298 -1.75 -0.32 6.75
C THR A 298 -0.34 -0.18 6.14
N HIS A 299 -0.20 0.75 5.20
CA HIS A 299 1.09 1.13 4.62
C HIS A 299 2.07 1.75 5.63
N TRP A 300 1.67 2.08 6.87
CA TRP A 300 2.53 2.68 7.88
C TRP A 300 3.36 1.63 8.64
N PRO A 301 4.70 1.57 8.50
CA PRO A 301 5.50 0.51 9.12
C PRO A 301 5.93 0.78 10.56
N HIS A 302 5.77 2.01 11.07
CA HIS A 302 6.33 2.42 12.37
C HIS A 302 5.29 3.02 13.34
N CYS A 303 4.10 3.41 12.85
CA CYS A 303 3.01 3.97 13.65
C CYS A 303 1.66 3.70 12.96
N ASN A 304 0.55 4.07 13.61
CA ASN A 304 -0.82 3.85 13.08
C ASN A 304 -1.01 2.43 12.49
N ILE A 305 -0.50 1.44 13.23
CA ILE A 305 -0.55 0.05 12.81
C ILE A 305 -1.96 -0.43 13.11
N ARG A 306 -2.79 -0.54 12.08
CA ARG A 306 -4.12 -1.13 12.14
C ARG A 306 -4.05 -2.58 11.68
N PRO A 307 -4.16 -3.57 12.57
CA PRO A 307 -4.17 -4.98 12.21
C PRO A 307 -5.42 -5.28 11.37
N ALA A 308 -5.27 -5.92 10.22
CA ALA A 308 -6.36 -6.35 9.36
C ALA A 308 -7.03 -7.61 9.93
N ALA A 309 -7.71 -7.45 11.07
CA ALA A 309 -8.37 -8.53 11.80
C ALA A 309 -9.81 -8.77 11.33
N GLU A 310 -10.38 -7.87 10.52
CA GLU A 310 -11.71 -8.05 9.98
C GLU A 310 -11.75 -9.21 8.98
N LYS A 311 -12.75 -10.08 9.16
CA LYS A 311 -12.94 -11.21 8.26
C LYS A 311 -13.55 -10.74 6.94
N PRO A 312 -13.09 -11.27 5.80
CA PRO A 312 -13.68 -10.96 4.50
C PRO A 312 -15.14 -11.42 4.46
N MET A 313 -16.03 -10.54 4.00
CA MET A 313 -17.47 -10.79 3.95
C MET A 313 -17.92 -11.06 2.51
N ARG A 314 -18.77 -12.07 2.32
CA ARG A 314 -19.46 -12.42 1.09
C ARG A 314 -20.95 -12.49 1.38
N ASP A 315 -21.74 -11.68 0.70
CA ASP A 315 -23.21 -11.60 0.87
C ASP A 315 -23.65 -11.43 2.33
N GLY A 316 -22.96 -10.56 3.07
CA GLY A 316 -23.23 -10.27 4.48
C GLY A 316 -22.82 -11.36 5.47
N LYS A 317 -22.13 -12.42 5.02
CA LYS A 317 -21.59 -13.50 5.87
C LYS A 317 -20.08 -13.59 5.74
N VAL A 318 -19.41 -14.14 6.76
CA VAL A 318 -17.97 -14.44 6.65
C VAL A 318 -17.76 -15.38 5.45
N CYS A 319 -16.80 -15.02 4.59
CA CYS A 319 -16.48 -15.81 3.42
C CYS A 319 -16.06 -17.23 3.84
N PRO A 320 -16.64 -18.29 3.27
CA PRO A 320 -16.31 -19.67 3.67
C PRO A 320 -14.87 -20.08 3.32
N LYS A 321 -14.20 -19.31 2.47
CA LYS A 321 -12.80 -19.49 2.11
C LYS A 321 -11.84 -18.61 2.94
N ASP A 322 -12.35 -17.96 3.99
CA ASP A 322 -11.51 -17.20 4.94
C ASP A 322 -10.41 -18.09 5.54
N ARG A 323 -9.24 -17.49 5.76
CA ARG A 323 -8.07 -18.17 6.34
C ARG A 323 -7.24 -17.18 7.14
N SER A 324 -6.68 -17.67 8.25
CA SER A 324 -5.83 -16.92 9.15
C SER A 324 -4.33 -17.11 8.88
N GLU A 325 -3.96 -17.95 7.91
CA GLU A 325 -2.58 -18.20 7.52
C GLU A 325 -2.45 -18.17 6.00
N PRO A 326 -1.29 -17.79 5.44
CA PRO A 326 -1.05 -17.86 4.00
C PRO A 326 -1.06 -19.31 3.50
N PHE A 327 -1.29 -19.50 2.20
CA PHE A 327 -1.13 -20.81 1.56
C PHE A 327 0.32 -21.28 1.60
N GLU A 328 1.25 -20.39 1.26
CA GLU A 328 2.69 -20.63 1.37
C GLU A 328 3.28 -19.72 2.44
N LYS A 329 3.71 -20.30 3.57
CA LYS A 329 4.35 -19.54 4.65
C LYS A 329 5.70 -18.96 4.20
N PRO A 330 6.07 -17.76 4.69
CA PRO A 330 7.32 -17.13 4.30
C PRO A 330 8.52 -17.85 4.91
N VAL A 331 9.65 -17.80 4.19
CA VAL A 331 10.93 -18.28 4.74
C VAL A 331 11.45 -17.26 5.75
N LEU A 332 11.61 -17.68 7.00
CA LEU A 332 12.02 -16.82 8.11
C LEU A 332 13.53 -16.55 8.08
N THR A 333 13.97 -15.69 7.17
CA THR A 333 15.35 -15.19 7.12
C THR A 333 15.56 -14.05 8.11
N ASP A 334 16.82 -13.74 8.41
CA ASP A 334 17.17 -12.58 9.24
C ASP A 334 16.62 -11.27 8.66
N ALA A 335 16.63 -11.10 7.34
CA ALA A 335 16.08 -9.92 6.68
C ALA A 335 14.56 -9.80 6.88
N VAL A 336 13.83 -10.91 6.72
CA VAL A 336 12.37 -10.95 6.97
C VAL A 336 12.08 -10.59 8.43
N LEU A 337 12.77 -11.21 9.38
CA LEU A 337 12.54 -10.99 10.81
C LEU A 337 12.88 -9.55 11.25
N LYS A 338 13.93 -8.95 10.68
CA LYS A 338 14.29 -7.55 10.94
C LYS A 338 13.28 -6.57 10.35
N LEU A 339 12.93 -6.72 9.08
CA LEU A 339 11.92 -5.87 8.43
C LEU A 339 10.53 -6.01 9.06
N ALA A 340 10.20 -7.19 9.59
CA ALA A 340 8.97 -7.42 10.34
C ALA A 340 8.97 -6.81 11.75
N GLY A 341 10.12 -6.35 12.27
CA GLY A 341 10.26 -5.86 13.64
C GLY A 341 10.29 -6.96 14.71
N VAL A 342 10.46 -8.22 14.31
CA VAL A 342 10.55 -9.39 15.21
C VAL A 342 11.96 -9.54 15.77
N LYS A 343 12.98 -9.28 14.94
CA LYS A 343 14.39 -9.32 15.31
C LYS A 343 14.96 -7.89 15.34
N PRO A 344 15.75 -7.51 16.36
CA PRO A 344 16.44 -6.23 16.37
C PRO A 344 17.51 -6.14 15.26
N TYR A 345 17.88 -4.91 14.90
CA TYR A 345 18.87 -4.61 13.88
C TYR A 345 20.31 -4.88 14.32
#